data_AF-A0A0D2GHV5-F1
#
_entry.id   AF-A0A0D2GHV5-F1
#
_cell.length_a   1.000
_cell.length_b   1.000
_cell.length_c   1.000
_cell.angle_alpha   90.00
_cell.angle_beta   90.00
_cell.angle_gamma   90.00
#
_symmetry.space_group_name_H-M   'P 1'
#
loop_
_entity.id
_entity.type
_entity.pdbx_description
1 polymer ?
#
loop_
_entity_poly.entity_id
_entity_poly.type
_entity_poly.pdbx_seq_one_letter_code
_entity_poly.pdbx_strand_id
1 'polypeptide(L)'
;MGEKKKAFTNTALLICSVIVALVLFDLALMPFNLVFNSTNLTQLYFEDPTKEQFQTISQEQFKQWSQPDPILGYLPRMGEKYAYSNLGTQHNSFALKKPAQVKRILMMGDSIAAIGFLGKALAQLAPGKNQIWNGGIFVYSTFQEVNFFERYLRKINPDLVVLEFCLNDFDGTPIILKSQKEETLVAKMYLGSNFFSPWLFRHSTIYRIWLSVKKSLFHRPGLEEEVKNNLARLHQLSQQTVLSC
;
A
#
# COMPACT_ATOMS: atom_id res chain seq x y z
N MET A 1 -29.20 -44.40 -20.51
CA MET A 1 -29.27 -43.38 -19.42
C MET A 1 -28.38 -43.68 -18.20
N GLY A 2 -27.94 -44.94 -17.98
CA GLY A 2 -27.12 -45.33 -16.82
C GLY A 2 -25.65 -44.92 -16.86
N GLU A 3 -24.99 -44.92 -18.01
CA GLU A 3 -23.56 -44.59 -18.11
C GLU A 3 -23.26 -43.12 -17.83
N LYS A 4 -24.08 -42.20 -18.37
CA LYS A 4 -23.94 -40.76 -18.09
C LYS A 4 -24.09 -40.44 -16.60
N LYS A 5 -25.01 -41.13 -15.90
CA LYS A 5 -25.17 -41.00 -14.44
C LYS A 5 -23.95 -41.52 -13.69
N LYS A 6 -23.41 -42.69 -14.04
CA LYS A 6 -22.19 -43.23 -13.44
C LYS A 6 -20.98 -42.33 -13.66
N ALA A 7 -20.79 -41.82 -14.87
CA ALA A 7 -19.71 -40.90 -15.19
C ALA A 7 -19.80 -39.60 -14.36
N PHE A 8 -21.02 -39.05 -14.22
CA PHE A 8 -21.26 -37.88 -13.39
C PHE A 8 -20.94 -38.15 -11.91
N THR A 9 -21.42 -39.27 -11.34
CA THR A 9 -21.16 -39.63 -9.95
C THR A 9 -19.67 -39.84 -9.68
N ASN A 10 -18.96 -40.53 -10.56
CA ASN A 10 -17.51 -40.74 -10.42
C ASN A 10 -16.74 -39.42 -10.49
N THR A 11 -17.14 -38.53 -11.40
CA THR A 11 -16.53 -37.20 -11.53
C THR A 11 -16.77 -36.36 -10.27
N ALA A 12 -18.00 -36.37 -9.76
CA ALA A 12 -18.34 -35.67 -8.52
C ALA A 12 -17.54 -36.20 -7.32
N LEU A 13 -17.43 -37.54 -7.18
CA LEU A 13 -16.63 -38.16 -6.13
C LEU A 13 -15.14 -37.78 -6.23
N LEU A 14 -14.59 -37.78 -7.45
CA LEU A 14 -13.21 -37.36 -7.67
C LEU A 14 -13.00 -35.91 -7.25
N ILE A 15 -13.86 -34.98 -7.70
CA ILE A 15 -13.79 -33.57 -7.33
C ILE A 15 -13.89 -33.39 -5.81
N CYS A 16 -14.86 -34.04 -5.16
CA CYS A 16 -15.02 -34.00 -3.71
C CYS A 16 -13.78 -34.53 -2.99
N SER A 17 -13.18 -35.63 -3.47
CA SER A 17 -11.98 -36.21 -2.86
C SER A 17 -10.78 -35.25 -2.94
N VAL A 18 -10.61 -34.55 -4.06
CA VAL A 18 -9.55 -33.54 -4.23
C VAL A 18 -9.78 -32.35 -3.30
N ILE A 19 -11.02 -31.84 -3.20
CA ILE A 19 -11.35 -30.74 -2.29
C ILE A 19 -11.06 -31.12 -0.84
N VAL A 20 -11.51 -32.31 -0.40
CA VAL A 20 -11.25 -32.81 0.96
C VAL A 20 -9.76 -32.95 1.21
N ALA A 21 -9.00 -33.52 0.27
CA ALA A 21 -7.56 -33.66 0.39
C ALA A 21 -6.85 -32.30 0.51
N LEU A 22 -7.24 -31.31 -0.29
CA LEU A 22 -6.69 -29.94 -0.20
C LEU A 22 -7.00 -29.29 1.14
N VAL A 23 -8.23 -29.41 1.65
CA VAL A 23 -8.59 -28.86 2.96
C VAL A 23 -7.81 -29.54 4.09
N LEU A 24 -7.72 -30.87 4.08
CA LEU A 24 -6.95 -31.61 5.08
C LEU A 24 -5.46 -31.27 5.02
N PHE A 25 -4.91 -31.12 3.83
CA PHE A 25 -3.52 -30.70 3.64
C PHE A 25 -3.30 -29.28 4.18
N ASP A 26 -4.21 -28.34 3.91
CA ASP A 26 -4.11 -26.96 4.40
C ASP A 26 -4.18 -26.90 5.94
N LEU A 27 -5.09 -27.69 6.54
CA LEU A 27 -5.19 -27.84 8.00
C LEU A 27 -3.92 -28.48 8.60
N ALA A 28 -3.34 -29.48 7.94
CA ALA A 28 -2.09 -30.10 8.37
C ALA A 28 -0.90 -29.14 8.25
N LEU A 29 -0.90 -28.24 7.28
CA LEU A 29 0.15 -27.22 7.10
C LEU A 29 -0.02 -26.00 8.01
N MET A 30 -1.22 -25.76 8.54
CA MET A 30 -1.53 -24.59 9.37
C MET A 30 -0.61 -24.40 10.60
N PRO A 31 -0.24 -25.45 11.36
CA PRO A 31 0.67 -25.33 12.51
C PRO A 31 2.10 -24.94 12.13
N PHE A 32 2.53 -25.28 10.91
CA PHE A 32 3.89 -25.01 10.44
C PHE A 32 4.08 -23.56 9.99
N ASN A 33 2.99 -22.79 9.88
CA ASN A 33 2.96 -21.39 9.49
C ASN A 33 3.97 -21.09 8.38
N LEU A 34 3.99 -21.95 7.33
CA LEU A 34 4.90 -21.89 6.20
C LEU A 34 4.60 -20.64 5.36
N VAL A 35 4.99 -19.50 5.91
CA VAL A 35 5.26 -18.30 5.15
C VAL A 35 6.66 -18.56 4.61
N PHE A 36 6.78 -18.84 3.31
CA PHE A 36 8.08 -18.73 2.65
C PHE A 36 8.67 -17.40 3.10
N ASN A 37 9.81 -17.47 3.78
CA ASN A 37 10.42 -16.38 4.55
C ASN A 37 10.96 -15.28 3.61
N SER A 38 10.06 -14.68 2.83
CA SER A 38 10.21 -13.41 2.14
C SER A 38 10.09 -12.23 3.12
N THR A 39 9.71 -12.53 4.37
CA THR A 39 9.65 -11.65 5.54
C THR A 39 11.01 -11.24 6.10
N ASN A 40 12.11 -11.90 5.72
CA ASN A 40 13.47 -11.47 6.10
C ASN A 40 13.96 -10.20 5.38
N LEU A 41 13.12 -9.55 4.56
CA LEU A 41 13.49 -8.37 3.78
C LEU A 41 12.51 -7.21 3.97
N THR A 42 12.37 -6.68 5.19
CA THR A 42 12.30 -5.21 5.35
C THR A 42 12.53 -4.76 6.79
N GLN A 43 13.76 -4.34 7.07
CA GLN A 43 13.95 -3.20 7.96
C GLN A 43 13.40 -1.98 7.21
N LEU A 44 12.43 -1.28 7.79
CA LEU A 44 11.92 -0.05 7.20
C LEU A 44 12.87 1.09 7.58
N TYR A 45 13.37 1.80 6.58
CA TYR A 45 14.28 2.93 6.77
C TYR A 45 13.45 4.20 6.88
N PHE A 46 13.66 4.97 7.94
CA PHE A 46 13.06 6.29 8.06
C PHE A 46 14.12 7.27 8.59
N GLU A 47 13.89 8.54 8.28
CA GLU A 47 14.70 9.66 8.74
C GLU A 47 14.07 10.23 10.02
N ASP A 48 14.87 10.36 11.08
CA ASP A 48 14.60 11.33 12.14
C ASP A 48 15.02 12.69 11.56
N PRO A 49 14.09 13.65 11.37
CA PRO A 49 14.42 14.94 10.74
C PRO A 49 15.45 15.76 11.52
N THR A 50 15.88 15.30 12.71
CA THR A 50 16.95 15.89 13.52
C THR A 50 18.32 15.21 13.38
N LYS A 51 18.43 14.09 12.64
CA LYS A 51 19.67 13.29 12.54
C LYS A 51 19.94 12.87 11.09
N GLU A 52 21.10 13.24 10.56
CA GLU A 52 21.59 12.89 9.20
C GLU A 52 21.89 11.38 8.99
N GLN A 53 21.25 10.47 9.74
CA GLN A 53 21.49 9.04 9.65
C GLN A 53 20.18 8.27 9.49
N PHE A 54 20.12 7.42 8.46
CA PHE A 54 19.05 6.45 8.27
C PHE A 54 18.95 5.54 9.49
N GLN A 55 17.85 5.63 10.23
CA GLN A 55 17.59 4.72 11.34
C GLN A 55 16.61 3.64 10.90
N THR A 56 16.95 2.40 11.24
CA THR A 56 16.04 1.27 11.13
C THR A 56 14.91 1.45 12.13
N ILE A 57 13.69 1.50 11.63
CA ILE A 57 12.50 1.62 12.48
C ILE A 57 12.08 0.24 12.96
N SER A 58 12.02 0.09 14.28
CA SER A 58 11.50 -1.15 14.88
C SER A 58 10.03 -1.32 14.53
N GLN A 59 9.53 -2.55 14.55
CA GLN A 59 8.10 -2.79 14.34
C GLN A 59 7.24 -2.04 15.37
N GLU A 60 7.74 -1.77 16.59
CA GLU A 60 7.00 -0.99 17.58
C GLU A 60 6.87 0.47 17.17
N GLN A 61 7.93 1.08 16.64
CA GLN A 61 7.88 2.45 16.14
C GLN A 61 6.94 2.56 14.93
N PHE A 62 6.93 1.59 14.02
CA PHE A 62 5.93 1.55 12.94
C PHE A 62 4.50 1.48 13.47
N LYS A 63 4.24 0.65 14.49
CA LYS A 63 2.92 0.55 15.17
C LYS A 63 2.51 1.86 15.86
N GLN A 64 3.48 2.61 16.38
CA GLN A 64 3.22 3.90 17.01
C GLN A 64 2.80 4.97 16.00
N TRP A 65 3.21 4.85 14.73
CA TRP A 65 2.94 5.86 13.70
C TRP A 65 1.91 5.42 12.67
N SER A 66 1.42 4.18 12.74
CA SER A 66 0.41 3.65 11.83
C SER A 66 -0.84 3.14 12.56
N GLN A 67 -1.92 3.04 11.81
CA GLN A 67 -3.14 2.35 12.21
C GLN A 67 -3.65 1.48 11.05
N PRO A 68 -4.31 0.35 11.32
CA PRO A 68 -4.86 -0.51 10.27
C PRO A 68 -5.88 0.24 9.40
N ASP A 69 -5.88 -0.07 8.11
CA ASP A 69 -6.88 0.39 7.15
C ASP A 69 -7.28 -0.76 6.22
N PRO A 70 -8.59 -1.02 6.02
CA PRO A 70 -9.04 -2.18 5.26
C PRO A 70 -8.73 -2.09 3.76
N ILE A 71 -8.48 -0.90 3.22
CA ILE A 71 -8.23 -0.68 1.79
C ILE A 71 -6.73 -0.54 1.55
N LEU A 72 -6.07 0.31 2.33
CA LEU A 72 -4.66 0.67 2.16
C LEU A 72 -3.70 -0.26 2.90
N GLY A 73 -4.23 -1.20 3.68
CA GLY A 73 -3.49 -2.00 4.67
C GLY A 73 -3.21 -1.22 5.95
N TYR A 74 -2.78 0.03 5.83
CA TYR A 74 -2.61 0.95 6.95
C TYR A 74 -2.71 2.42 6.52
N LEU A 75 -2.95 3.28 7.52
CA LEU A 75 -2.83 4.73 7.44
C LEU A 75 -1.74 5.20 8.40
N PRO A 76 -1.03 6.29 8.10
CA PRO A 76 -0.32 7.01 9.14
C PRO A 76 -1.33 7.49 10.19
N ARG A 77 -0.91 7.53 11.46
CA ARG A 77 -1.66 8.25 12.47
C ARG A 77 -1.55 9.76 12.18
N MET A 78 -2.68 10.44 12.30
CA MET A 78 -2.82 11.85 11.95
C MET A 78 -3.20 12.67 13.17
N GLY A 79 -2.73 13.91 13.23
CA GLY A 79 -3.01 14.87 14.29
C GLY A 79 -1.76 15.57 14.80
N GLU A 80 -1.94 16.50 15.73
CA GLU A 80 -0.86 17.35 16.26
C GLU A 80 0.28 16.56 16.91
N LYS A 81 -0.02 15.38 17.46
CA LYS A 81 0.95 14.51 18.17
C LYS A 81 1.70 13.55 17.25
N TYR A 82 1.37 13.53 15.96
CA TYR A 82 1.92 12.59 14.98
C TYR A 82 2.66 13.33 13.87
N ALA A 83 3.45 12.62 13.07
CA ALA A 83 4.20 13.22 11.97
C ALA A 83 3.31 13.82 10.86
N TYR A 84 2.07 13.33 10.74
CA TYR A 84 1.11 13.76 9.74
C TYR A 84 -0.03 14.56 10.38
N SER A 85 -0.41 15.65 9.73
CA SER A 85 -1.56 16.47 10.07
C SER A 85 -2.89 15.75 9.76
N ASN A 86 -4.00 16.33 10.20
CA ASN A 86 -5.36 15.85 9.89
C ASN A 86 -5.70 15.90 8.38
N LEU A 87 -4.87 16.56 7.56
CA LEU A 87 -5.00 16.60 6.11
C LEU A 87 -4.24 15.46 5.41
N GLY A 88 -3.51 14.62 6.16
CA GLY A 88 -2.72 13.52 5.63
C GLY A 88 -1.34 13.94 5.12
N THR A 89 -0.95 15.21 5.25
CA THR A 89 0.42 15.67 4.94
C THR A 89 1.25 15.82 6.18
N GLN A 90 2.57 15.82 6.02
CA GLN A 90 3.48 16.31 7.06
C GLN A 90 3.12 17.76 7.45
N HIS A 91 3.40 18.08 8.70
CA HIS A 91 3.07 19.40 9.27
C HIS A 91 3.79 20.53 8.54
N ASN A 92 3.05 21.61 8.31
CA ASN A 92 3.53 22.84 7.70
C ASN A 92 2.69 24.03 8.22
N SER A 93 3.13 25.25 7.94
CA SER A 93 2.47 26.48 8.39
C SER A 93 1.44 27.05 7.41
N PHE A 94 1.09 26.32 6.34
CA PHE A 94 0.22 26.83 5.28
C PHE A 94 -1.26 26.74 5.67
N ALA A 95 -1.99 27.83 5.45
CA ALA A 95 -3.43 27.84 5.61
C ALA A 95 -4.12 27.00 4.51
N LEU A 96 -5.21 26.31 4.86
CA LEU A 96 -5.99 25.53 3.90
C LEU A 96 -6.59 26.44 2.80
N LYS A 97 -7.07 27.63 3.17
CA LYS A 97 -7.44 28.68 2.21
C LYS A 97 -6.18 29.18 1.50
N LYS A 98 -6.06 28.84 0.22
CA LYS A 98 -4.88 29.20 -0.59
C LYS A 98 -4.82 30.72 -0.80
N PRO A 99 -3.68 31.37 -0.51
CA PRO A 99 -3.47 32.78 -0.87
C PRO A 99 -3.55 32.99 -2.39
N ALA A 100 -3.96 34.18 -2.80
CA ALA A 100 -3.90 34.56 -4.21
C ALA A 100 -2.44 34.54 -4.70
N GLN A 101 -2.24 34.18 -5.98
CA GLN A 101 -0.93 34.17 -6.66
C GLN A 101 0.10 33.14 -6.14
N VAL A 102 -0.26 32.31 -5.17
CA VAL A 102 0.57 31.20 -4.69
C VAL A 102 0.16 29.90 -5.38
N LYS A 103 1.17 29.14 -5.83
CA LYS A 103 0.97 27.79 -6.37
C LYS A 103 1.09 26.77 -5.25
N ARG A 104 0.13 25.87 -5.17
CA ARG A 104 0.11 24.77 -4.22
C ARG A 104 0.56 23.49 -4.91
N ILE A 105 1.73 22.99 -4.50
CA ILE A 105 2.35 21.80 -5.07
C ILE A 105 2.25 20.71 -4.01
N LEU A 106 1.60 19.60 -4.34
CA LEU A 106 1.53 18.43 -3.49
C LEU A 106 2.58 17.41 -3.96
N MET A 107 3.54 17.11 -3.10
CA MET A 107 4.47 16.00 -3.26
C MET A 107 3.80 14.73 -2.75
N MET A 108 3.82 13.68 -3.56
CA MET A 108 3.24 12.38 -3.28
C MET A 108 4.25 11.30 -3.61
N GLY A 109 4.12 10.15 -2.98
CA GLY A 109 4.98 9.01 -3.23
C GLY A 109 5.22 8.25 -1.95
N ASP A 110 6.31 7.50 -1.96
CA ASP A 110 6.68 6.64 -0.85
C ASP A 110 7.63 7.33 0.14
N SER A 111 8.57 6.56 0.70
CA SER A 111 9.72 6.99 1.49
C SER A 111 10.52 8.15 0.86
N ILE A 112 10.71 8.17 -0.47
CA ILE A 112 11.51 9.24 -1.12
C ILE A 112 10.76 10.58 -1.04
N ALA A 113 9.47 10.58 -1.36
CA ALA A 113 8.62 11.75 -1.18
C ALA A 113 8.52 12.15 0.30
N ALA A 114 8.37 11.17 1.20
CA ALA A 114 8.25 11.43 2.63
C ALA A 114 9.50 12.11 3.21
N ILE A 115 10.70 11.77 2.75
CA ILE A 115 11.95 12.46 3.12
C ILE A 115 11.96 13.91 2.59
N GLY A 116 11.39 14.11 1.40
CA GLY A 116 11.04 15.44 0.88
C GLY A 116 12.21 16.24 0.31
N PHE A 117 13.30 15.60 -0.13
CA PHE A 117 14.44 16.29 -0.73
C PHE A 117 14.02 17.16 -1.94
N LEU A 118 13.22 16.60 -2.85
CA LEU A 118 12.74 17.34 -4.02
C LEU A 118 11.84 18.51 -3.61
N GLY A 119 10.91 18.29 -2.68
CA GLY A 119 10.04 19.35 -2.17
C GLY A 119 10.82 20.49 -1.51
N LYS A 120 11.82 20.17 -0.68
CA LYS A 120 12.73 21.14 -0.04
C LYS A 120 13.51 21.94 -1.09
N ALA A 121 14.05 21.29 -2.10
CA ALA A 121 14.76 21.96 -3.21
C ALA A 121 13.83 22.88 -4.01
N LEU A 122 12.61 22.43 -4.33
CA LEU A 122 11.61 23.25 -5.04
C LEU A 122 11.18 24.49 -4.25
N ALA A 123 11.07 24.37 -2.92
CA ALA A 123 10.77 25.51 -2.05
C ALA A 123 11.89 26.57 -2.09
N GLN A 124 13.14 26.13 -2.19
CA GLN A 124 14.31 27.02 -2.25
C GLN A 124 14.43 27.75 -3.60
N LEU A 125 14.00 27.13 -4.70
CA LEU A 125 14.07 27.74 -6.05
C LEU A 125 13.07 28.88 -6.26
N ALA A 126 11.94 28.88 -5.55
CA ALA A 126 10.94 29.94 -5.66
C ALA A 126 10.28 30.29 -4.31
N PRO A 127 11.04 30.88 -3.36
CA PRO A 127 10.55 31.19 -2.02
C PRO A 127 9.32 32.11 -2.07
N GLY A 128 8.29 31.79 -1.27
CA GLY A 128 7.08 32.59 -1.15
C GLY A 128 6.08 32.48 -2.32
N LYS A 129 6.47 31.87 -3.45
CA LYS A 129 5.59 31.65 -4.60
C LYS A 129 4.93 30.27 -4.59
N ASN A 130 5.58 29.30 -3.96
CA ASN A 130 5.13 27.91 -3.90
C ASN A 130 4.86 27.48 -2.45
N GLN A 131 3.71 26.85 -2.22
CA GLN A 131 3.42 26.07 -1.01
C GLN A 131 3.64 24.59 -1.31
N ILE A 132 4.68 24.01 -0.72
CA ILE A 132 5.02 22.60 -0.89
C ILE A 132 4.36 21.77 0.21
N TRP A 133 3.34 21.02 -0.15
CA TRP A 133 2.66 20.09 0.76
C TRP A 133 3.26 18.70 0.57
N ASN A 134 3.76 18.07 1.64
CA ASN A 134 4.34 16.74 1.56
C ASN A 134 3.34 15.68 2.04
N GLY A 135 2.79 14.90 1.11
CA GLY A 135 1.90 13.76 1.36
C GLY A 135 2.57 12.41 1.16
N GLY A 136 3.90 12.34 1.08
CA GLY A 136 4.63 11.09 0.92
C GLY A 136 4.48 10.17 2.15
N ILE A 137 4.16 8.90 1.92
CA ILE A 137 3.98 7.89 2.97
C ILE A 137 4.93 6.73 2.71
N PHE A 138 5.81 6.43 3.66
CA PHE A 138 6.76 5.32 3.54
C PHE A 138 6.11 4.03 3.06
N VAL A 139 6.81 3.23 2.26
CA VAL A 139 6.35 1.92 1.76
C VAL A 139 5.09 1.94 0.89
N TYR A 140 4.44 3.09 0.67
CA TYR A 140 3.31 3.13 -0.25
C TYR A 140 3.75 2.80 -1.67
N SER A 141 2.81 2.20 -2.39
CA SER A 141 2.82 2.05 -3.85
C SER A 141 1.77 2.97 -4.45
N THR A 142 1.76 3.12 -5.78
CA THR A 142 0.83 3.98 -6.53
C THR A 142 -0.62 3.67 -6.19
N PHE A 143 -0.98 2.40 -5.98
CA PHE A 143 -2.33 2.05 -5.52
C PHE A 143 -2.66 2.77 -4.20
N GLN A 144 -1.78 2.69 -3.21
CA GLN A 144 -2.00 3.31 -1.91
C GLN A 144 -1.96 4.83 -2.00
N GLU A 145 -1.01 5.39 -2.73
CA GLU A 145 -0.87 6.83 -2.96
C GLU A 145 -2.13 7.43 -3.57
N VAL A 146 -2.67 6.82 -4.63
CA VAL A 146 -3.86 7.35 -5.33
C VAL A 146 -5.10 7.25 -4.46
N ASN A 147 -5.29 6.15 -3.73
CA ASN A 147 -6.40 6.02 -2.79
C ASN A 147 -6.26 6.97 -1.58
N PHE A 148 -5.03 7.19 -1.10
CA PHE A 148 -4.77 8.15 -0.02
C PHE A 148 -4.97 9.59 -0.48
N PHE A 149 -4.58 9.91 -1.72
CA PHE A 149 -4.86 11.20 -2.36
C PHE A 149 -6.34 11.51 -2.36
N GLU A 150 -7.14 10.59 -2.91
CA GLU A 150 -8.58 10.77 -3.01
C GLU A 150 -9.23 10.99 -1.64
N ARG A 151 -8.83 10.20 -0.63
CA ARG A 151 -9.44 10.23 0.72
C ARG A 151 -9.02 11.44 1.56
N TYR A 152 -7.76 11.87 1.45
CA TYR A 152 -7.17 12.85 2.36
C TYR A 152 -6.59 14.07 1.62
N LEU A 153 -5.62 13.83 0.74
CA LEU A 153 -4.79 14.91 0.20
C LEU A 153 -5.54 15.79 -0.81
N ARG A 154 -6.57 15.27 -1.48
CA ARG A 154 -7.34 16.03 -2.47
C ARG A 154 -7.99 17.28 -1.89
N LYS A 155 -8.33 17.27 -0.59
CA LYS A 155 -8.91 18.41 0.15
C LYS A 155 -7.99 19.63 0.18
N ILE A 156 -6.69 19.41 -0.03
CA ILE A 156 -5.67 20.44 -0.12
C ILE A 156 -5.83 21.25 -1.41
N ASN A 157 -6.62 20.79 -2.40
CA ASN A 157 -6.85 21.47 -3.66
C ASN A 157 -5.55 21.97 -4.33
N PRO A 158 -4.60 21.06 -4.60
CA PRO A 158 -3.31 21.42 -5.19
C PRO A 158 -3.48 21.94 -6.64
N ASP A 159 -2.60 22.86 -7.05
CA ASP A 159 -2.47 23.28 -8.45
C ASP A 159 -1.63 22.29 -9.27
N LEU A 160 -0.73 21.56 -8.60
CA LEU A 160 0.16 20.58 -9.19
C LEU A 160 0.34 19.42 -8.19
N VAL A 161 0.23 18.19 -8.70
CA VAL A 161 0.60 16.98 -7.97
C VAL A 161 1.87 16.43 -8.61
N VAL A 162 2.90 16.22 -7.79
CA VAL A 162 4.15 15.58 -8.20
C VAL A 162 4.18 14.22 -7.53
N LEU A 163 4.09 13.16 -8.33
CA LEU A 163 4.24 11.79 -7.87
C LEU A 163 5.70 11.35 -8.04
N GLU A 164 6.36 11.05 -6.93
CA GLU A 164 7.68 10.44 -6.89
C GLU A 164 7.53 8.92 -6.97
N PHE A 165 7.59 8.41 -8.19
CA PHE A 165 7.39 7.01 -8.54
C PHE A 165 8.70 6.22 -8.41
N CYS A 166 8.70 5.09 -7.70
CA CYS A 166 9.90 4.37 -7.29
C CYS A 166 9.71 2.83 -7.17
N LEU A 167 10.60 2.17 -6.41
CA LEU A 167 10.67 0.72 -6.28
C LEU A 167 9.35 0.07 -5.85
N ASN A 168 8.61 0.67 -4.92
CA ASN A 168 7.36 0.07 -4.39
C ASN A 168 6.27 -0.06 -5.45
N ASP A 169 6.32 0.75 -6.50
CA ASP A 169 5.36 0.72 -7.60
C ASP A 169 5.58 -0.47 -8.53
N PHE A 170 6.83 -0.90 -8.68
CA PHE A 170 7.23 -2.08 -9.45
C PHE A 170 7.28 -3.34 -8.60
N ASP A 171 7.51 -3.19 -7.30
CA ASP A 171 7.57 -4.30 -6.37
C ASP A 171 6.21 -4.68 -5.79
N GLY A 172 5.28 -3.74 -5.79
CA GLY A 172 3.98 -3.87 -5.18
C GLY A 172 4.13 -4.15 -3.69
N THR A 173 3.78 -3.18 -2.85
CA THR A 173 3.83 -3.36 -1.40
C THR A 173 2.53 -3.97 -0.91
N PRO A 174 2.54 -5.18 -0.31
CA PRO A 174 1.51 -5.48 0.66
C PRO A 174 1.98 -5.36 2.07
N ILE A 175 0.98 -5.02 2.86
CA ILE A 175 1.08 -4.77 4.27
C ILE A 175 -0.09 -5.49 4.88
N ILE A 176 0.21 -6.47 5.73
CA ILE A 176 -0.81 -7.16 6.51
C ILE A 176 -0.50 -6.86 7.97
N LEU A 177 -1.35 -6.03 8.57
CA LEU A 177 -1.29 -5.79 10.01
C LEU A 177 -2.20 -6.80 10.70
N LYS A 178 -1.64 -7.62 11.58
CA LYS A 178 -2.43 -8.44 12.51
C LYS A 178 -2.15 -7.99 13.94
N SER A 179 -3.20 -7.77 14.71
CA SER A 179 -3.12 -7.60 16.16
C SER A 179 -4.23 -8.39 16.84
N GLN A 180 -3.83 -9.15 17.86
CA GLN A 180 -4.49 -9.33 19.16
C GLN A 180 -3.56 -10.10 20.13
N LYS A 181 -2.62 -10.89 19.59
CA LYS A 181 -1.50 -11.54 20.29
C LYS A 181 -0.28 -11.65 19.35
N GLU A 182 0.29 -10.47 19.07
CA GLU A 182 1.66 -10.21 18.58
C GLU A 182 2.30 -11.17 17.57
N GLU A 183 2.04 -11.02 16.27
CA GLU A 183 3.10 -10.88 15.25
C GLU A 183 2.51 -10.15 14.02
N THR A 184 3.13 -9.05 13.62
CA THR A 184 2.75 -8.23 12.46
C THR A 184 3.50 -8.74 11.24
N LEU A 185 2.80 -9.36 10.28
CA LEU A 185 3.41 -9.86 9.05
C LEU A 185 3.22 -8.86 7.90
N VAL A 186 4.18 -7.95 7.71
CA VAL A 186 4.24 -7.14 6.48
C VAL A 186 4.65 -8.05 5.32
N ALA A 187 3.68 -8.59 4.59
CA ALA A 187 3.95 -9.51 3.49
C ALA A 187 4.13 -8.77 2.16
N LYS A 188 5.33 -8.79 1.56
CA LYS A 188 5.66 -8.14 0.28
C LYS A 188 5.17 -8.86 -1.01
N MET A 189 3.97 -9.45 -0.98
CA MET A 189 3.37 -10.21 -2.09
C MET A 189 2.18 -9.53 -2.80
N TYR A 190 2.41 -8.41 -3.51
CA TYR A 190 1.36 -7.83 -4.35
C TYR A 190 1.53 -8.35 -5.78
N LEU A 191 0.52 -9.04 -6.28
CA LEU A 191 0.47 -9.58 -7.64
C LEU A 191 -0.64 -8.91 -8.46
N GLY A 192 -1.12 -7.74 -8.01
CA GLY A 192 -2.32 -7.09 -8.52
C GLY A 192 -3.58 -7.48 -7.74
N SER A 193 -4.48 -6.50 -7.58
CA SER A 193 -5.76 -6.60 -6.87
C SER A 193 -6.65 -7.76 -7.37
N ASN A 194 -6.65 -8.03 -8.67
CA ASN A 194 -7.44 -9.12 -9.28
C ASN A 194 -6.96 -10.53 -8.91
N PHE A 195 -5.74 -10.67 -8.39
CA PHE A 195 -5.14 -11.97 -8.07
C PHE A 195 -4.96 -12.20 -6.57
N PHE A 196 -5.42 -11.27 -5.74
CA PHE A 196 -5.28 -11.30 -4.29
C PHE A 196 -6.63 -11.38 -3.58
N SER A 197 -6.84 -12.43 -2.79
CA SER A 197 -7.97 -12.58 -1.88
C SER A 197 -7.49 -12.44 -0.45
N PRO A 198 -7.87 -11.36 0.27
CA PRO A 198 -7.46 -11.15 1.66
C PRO A 198 -7.89 -12.30 2.59
N TRP A 199 -9.08 -12.86 2.34
CA TRP A 199 -9.61 -13.97 3.13
C TRP A 199 -8.80 -15.25 2.93
N LEU A 200 -8.56 -15.64 1.67
CA LEU A 200 -7.76 -16.83 1.38
C LEU A 200 -6.31 -16.65 1.86
N PHE A 201 -5.75 -15.45 1.73
CA PHE A 201 -4.41 -15.16 2.23
C PHE A 201 -4.30 -15.39 3.73
N ARG A 202 -5.32 -14.95 4.49
CA ARG A 202 -5.35 -15.08 5.93
C ARG A 202 -5.55 -16.53 6.38
N HIS A 203 -6.40 -17.27 5.68
CA HIS A 203 -6.90 -18.56 6.16
C HIS A 203 -6.31 -19.78 5.47
N SER A 204 -5.61 -19.61 4.33
CA SER A 204 -5.08 -20.74 3.56
C SER A 204 -3.57 -20.65 3.35
N THR A 205 -2.85 -21.65 3.87
CA THR A 205 -1.41 -21.83 3.64
C THR A 205 -1.14 -22.20 2.19
N ILE A 206 -1.98 -23.07 1.61
CA ILE A 206 -1.89 -23.44 0.19
C ILE A 206 -2.02 -22.19 -0.69
N TYR A 207 -2.95 -21.29 -0.40
CA TYR A 207 -3.10 -20.06 -1.16
C TYR A 207 -1.85 -19.15 -1.08
N ARG A 208 -1.23 -19.04 0.10
CA ARG A 208 0.04 -18.30 0.27
C ARG A 208 1.19 -18.94 -0.51
N ILE A 209 1.30 -20.27 -0.51
CA ILE A 209 2.29 -21.01 -1.30
C ILE A 209 2.04 -20.78 -2.79
N TRP A 210 0.79 -20.92 -3.24
CA TRP A 210 0.41 -20.67 -4.62
C TRP A 210 0.76 -19.25 -5.07
N LEU A 211 0.49 -18.22 -4.25
CA LEU A 211 0.91 -16.84 -4.53
C LEU A 211 2.44 -16.72 -4.63
N SER A 212 3.19 -17.36 -3.74
CA SER A 212 4.66 -17.34 -3.74
C SER A 212 5.23 -17.99 -5.01
N VAL A 213 4.70 -19.14 -5.38
CA VAL A 213 5.07 -19.85 -6.62
C VAL A 213 4.68 -19.03 -7.84
N LYS A 214 3.47 -18.46 -7.86
CA LYS A 214 3.00 -17.62 -8.96
C LYS A 214 3.89 -16.39 -9.13
N LYS A 215 4.30 -15.75 -8.04
CA LYS A 215 5.28 -14.63 -8.06
C LYS A 215 6.61 -15.03 -8.68
N SER A 216 7.11 -16.22 -8.33
CA SER A 216 8.40 -16.74 -8.83
C SER A 216 8.35 -17.10 -10.32
N LEU A 217 7.24 -17.68 -10.77
CA LEU A 217 7.10 -18.21 -12.13
C LEU A 217 6.59 -17.18 -13.15
N PHE A 218 5.67 -16.31 -12.75
CA PHE A 218 5.03 -15.35 -13.63
C PHE A 218 5.38 -13.95 -13.13
N HIS A 219 6.31 -13.30 -13.82
CA HIS A 219 6.70 -11.91 -13.58
C HIS A 219 5.45 -11.05 -13.37
N ARG A 220 5.19 -10.65 -12.11
CA ARG A 220 3.98 -9.98 -11.56
C ARG A 220 2.91 -9.59 -12.60
N PRO A 221 2.13 -10.56 -13.13
CA PRO A 221 1.18 -10.28 -14.20
C PRO A 221 0.05 -9.41 -13.66
N GLY A 222 -0.17 -8.25 -14.28
CA GLY A 222 -1.21 -7.29 -13.90
C GLY A 222 -0.74 -6.09 -13.08
N LEU A 223 0.49 -6.07 -12.56
CA LEU A 223 1.00 -4.92 -11.81
C LEU A 223 1.15 -3.69 -12.72
N GLU A 224 1.71 -3.86 -13.92
CA GLU A 224 1.89 -2.77 -14.87
C GLU A 224 0.55 -2.15 -15.29
N GLU A 225 -0.43 -2.99 -15.60
CA GLU A 225 -1.79 -2.55 -15.95
C GLU A 225 -2.44 -1.81 -14.78
N GLU A 226 -2.26 -2.30 -13.56
CA GLU A 226 -2.80 -1.65 -12.38
C GLU A 226 -2.14 -0.30 -12.09
N VAL A 227 -0.81 -0.22 -12.20
CA VAL A 227 -0.07 1.05 -12.13
C VAL A 227 -0.61 2.02 -13.18
N LYS A 228 -0.74 1.59 -14.44
CA LYS A 228 -1.32 2.41 -15.51
C LYS A 228 -2.72 2.93 -15.16
N ASN A 229 -3.57 2.05 -14.64
CA ASN A 229 -4.93 2.40 -14.23
C ASN A 229 -4.93 3.40 -13.06
N ASN A 230 -4.06 3.21 -12.06
CA ASN A 230 -3.94 4.13 -10.93
C ASN A 230 -3.39 5.50 -11.36
N LEU A 231 -2.40 5.55 -12.26
CA LEU A 231 -1.89 6.80 -12.82
C LEU A 231 -2.95 7.55 -13.62
N ALA A 232 -3.72 6.84 -14.46
CA ALA A 232 -4.85 7.43 -15.18
C ALA A 232 -5.92 7.98 -14.22
N ARG A 233 -6.21 7.24 -13.14
CA ARG A 233 -7.13 7.67 -12.08
C ARG A 233 -6.61 8.90 -11.35
N LEU A 234 -5.32 8.95 -11.00
CA LEU A 234 -4.71 10.10 -10.34
C LEU A 234 -4.85 11.35 -11.21
N HIS A 235 -4.54 11.22 -12.51
CA HIS A 235 -4.71 12.30 -13.47
C HIS A 235 -6.16 12.80 -13.48
N GLN A 236 -7.14 11.90 -13.59
CA GLN A 236 -8.55 12.28 -13.56
C GLN A 236 -8.94 13.00 -12.26
N LEU A 237 -8.54 12.46 -11.10
CA LEU A 237 -8.84 13.05 -9.79
C LEU A 237 -8.19 14.43 -9.61
N SER A 238 -6.99 14.63 -10.17
CA SER A 238 -6.26 15.90 -10.07
C SER A 238 -6.88 17.03 -10.91
N GLN A 239 -7.62 16.69 -11.97
CA GLN A 239 -8.31 17.65 -12.83
C GLN A 239 -9.70 18.05 -12.32
N GLN A 240 -10.30 17.21 -11.48
CA GLN A 240 -11.62 17.49 -10.94
C GLN A 240 -11.55 18.48 -9.79
N THR A 241 -12.06 19.69 -10.00
CA THR A 241 -12.23 20.70 -8.96
C THR A 241 -13.00 20.12 -7.77
N VAL A 242 -12.44 20.22 -6.58
CA VAL A 242 -13.17 19.91 -5.34
C VAL A 242 -14.25 20.98 -5.18
N LEU A 243 -15.51 20.61 -5.43
CA LEU A 243 -16.64 21.47 -5.08
C LEU A 243 -16.63 21.62 -3.56
N SER A 244 -16.28 22.81 -3.10
CA SER A 244 -16.39 23.17 -1.68
C SER A 244 -17.86 23.20 -1.30
N CYS A 245 -18.30 22.20 -0.52
CA CYS A 245 -19.52 22.28 0.28
C CYS A 245 -19.32 23.24 1.46
#